data_AF-A0A7X3UF53-F1
#
_entry.id   AF-A0A7X3UF53-F1
#
_cell.length_a   1.000
_cell.length_b   1.000
_cell.length_c   1.000
_cell.angle_alpha   90.00
_cell.angle_beta   90.00
_cell.angle_gamma   90.00
#
_symmetry.space_group_name_H-M   'P 1'
#
loop_
_entity.id
_entity.type
_entity.pdbx_description
1 polymer ?
#
loop_
_entity_poly.entity_id
_entity_poly.type
_entity_poly.pdbx_seq_one_letter_code
_entity_poly.pdbx_strand_id
1 'polypeptide(L)'
;MHSLALLLTGLCFIALTAACTPAEEPMPEDPVERAKALHAKAPLIDGHNDLPWQIRRKANRDVWSIDLDQPQPDFHTDIPR
;
A
#
# COMPACT_ATOMS: atom_id res chain seq x y z
N MET A 1 27.94 41.68 -15.39
CA MET A 1 28.27 40.61 -14.41
C MET A 1 27.04 40.08 -13.66
N HIS A 2 25.94 40.84 -13.53
CA HIS A 2 24.71 40.38 -12.85
C HIS A 2 23.87 39.36 -13.66
N SER A 3 23.84 39.46 -14.99
CA SER A 3 23.07 38.53 -15.85
C SER A 3 23.64 37.12 -15.92
N LEU A 4 24.96 36.95 -15.75
CA LEU A 4 25.62 35.64 -15.71
C LEU A 4 25.37 34.93 -14.37
N ALA A 5 25.33 35.68 -13.27
CA ALA A 5 25.01 35.16 -11.94
C ALA A 5 23.56 34.66 -11.84
N LEU A 6 22.61 35.36 -12.47
CA LEU A 6 21.19 34.96 -12.53
C LEU A 6 20.96 33.68 -13.35
N LEU A 7 21.72 33.50 -14.43
CA LEU A 7 21.72 32.30 -15.26
C LEU A 7 22.32 31.10 -14.51
N LEU A 8 23.40 31.31 -13.77
CA LEU A 8 24.06 30.26 -12.97
C LEU A 8 23.21 29.80 -11.77
N THR A 9 22.52 30.72 -11.07
CA THR A 9 21.58 30.33 -10.00
C THR A 9 20.34 29.63 -10.54
N GLY A 10 19.79 30.07 -11.68
CA GLY A 10 18.69 29.37 -12.36
C GLY A 10 19.06 27.95 -12.78
N LEU A 11 20.26 27.74 -13.34
CA LEU A 11 20.77 26.41 -13.71
C LEU A 11 20.98 25.52 -12.48
N CYS A 12 21.48 26.09 -11.37
CA CYS A 12 21.71 25.36 -10.13
C CYS A 12 20.38 24.89 -9.50
N PHE A 13 19.32 25.72 -9.56
CA PHE A 13 17.98 25.32 -9.12
C PHE A 13 17.40 24.17 -9.96
N ILE A 14 17.57 24.20 -11.29
CA ILE A 14 17.09 23.11 -12.18
C ILE A 14 17.87 21.81 -11.95
N ALA A 15 19.19 21.90 -11.76
CA ALA A 15 20.03 20.75 -11.44
C ALA A 15 19.67 20.12 -10.07
N LEU A 16 19.29 20.96 -9.09
CA LEU A 16 18.92 20.52 -7.75
C LEU A 16 17.55 19.83 -7.72
N THR A 17 16.59 20.24 -8.56
CA THR A 17 15.28 19.57 -8.66
C THR A 17 15.36 18.23 -9.38
N ALA A 18 16.21 18.10 -10.41
CA ALA A 18 16.40 16.84 -11.14
C ALA A 18 17.12 15.76 -10.32
N ALA A 19 17.98 16.15 -9.38
CA ALA A 19 18.70 15.22 -8.51
C ALA A 19 17.83 14.62 -7.39
N CYS A 20 16.64 15.16 -7.15
CA CYS A 20 15.79 14.78 -6.01
C CYS A 20 14.54 13.97 -6.40
N THR A 21 14.33 13.66 -7.69
CA THR A 21 13.32 12.67 -8.07
C THR A 21 13.88 11.28 -7.75
N PRO A 22 13.31 10.55 -6.77
CA PRO A 22 13.70 9.16 -6.57
C PRO A 22 13.46 8.41 -7.89
N ALA A 23 14.44 7.62 -8.31
CA ALA A 23 14.27 6.76 -9.48
C ALA A 23 13.08 5.83 -9.22
N GLU A 24 12.03 5.96 -10.01
CA GLU A 24 10.88 5.07 -9.92
C GLU A 24 11.32 3.70 -10.42
N GLU A 25 11.45 2.74 -9.50
CA GLU A 25 11.77 1.37 -9.87
C GLU A 25 10.70 0.87 -10.86
N PRO A 26 11.11 0.37 -12.04
CA PRO A 26 10.16 -0.10 -13.04
C PRO A 26 9.32 -1.22 -12.44
N MET A 27 8.01 -1.09 -12.56
CA MET A 27 7.08 -2.12 -12.10
C MET A 27 7.23 -3.38 -12.97
N PRO A 28 7.01 -4.59 -12.42
CA PRO A 28 7.00 -5.82 -13.20
C PRO A 28 6.03 -5.76 -14.40
N GLU A 29 6.40 -6.40 -15.51
CA GLU A 29 5.51 -6.50 -16.67
C GLU A 29 4.38 -7.50 -16.42
N ASP A 30 4.67 -8.59 -15.72
CA ASP A 30 3.68 -9.59 -15.33
C ASP A 30 2.59 -8.95 -14.44
N PRO A 31 1.29 -9.06 -14.79
CA PRO A 31 0.22 -8.40 -14.06
C PRO A 31 0.11 -8.81 -12.59
N VAL A 32 0.40 -10.08 -12.25
CA VAL A 32 0.30 -10.58 -10.88
C VAL A 32 1.45 -10.04 -10.04
N GLU A 33 2.67 -10.11 -10.54
CA GLU A 33 3.84 -9.55 -9.87
C GLU A 33 3.74 -8.02 -9.74
N ARG A 34 3.18 -7.35 -10.75
CA ARG A 34 2.88 -5.92 -10.66
C ARG A 34 1.88 -5.58 -9.56
N ALA A 35 0.81 -6.36 -9.43
CA ALA A 35 -0.20 -6.17 -8.39
C ALA A 35 0.38 -6.37 -6.98
N LYS A 36 1.21 -7.41 -6.79
CA LYS A 36 1.92 -7.64 -5.52
C LYS A 36 2.86 -6.48 -5.17
N ALA A 37 3.67 -6.03 -6.14
CA ALA A 37 4.57 -4.90 -5.95
C ALA A 37 3.82 -3.61 -5.62
N LEU A 38 2.63 -3.40 -6.20
CA LEU A 38 1.78 -2.26 -5.87
C LEU A 38 1.25 -2.35 -4.43
N HIS A 39 0.72 -3.50 -4.02
CA HIS A 39 0.20 -3.67 -2.64
C HIS A 39 1.29 -3.59 -1.56
N ALA A 40 2.54 -3.92 -1.90
CA ALA A 40 3.68 -3.70 -1.00
C ALA A 40 3.98 -2.21 -0.74
N LYS A 41 3.71 -1.34 -1.73
CA LYS A 41 3.90 0.12 -1.63
C LYS A 41 2.65 0.82 -1.09
N ALA A 42 1.47 0.30 -1.40
CA ALA A 42 0.17 0.89 -1.05
C ALA A 42 -0.77 -0.19 -0.50
N PRO A 43 -0.87 -0.30 0.84
CA PRO A 43 -1.79 -1.24 1.48
C PRO A 43 -3.24 -1.01 1.05
N LEU A 44 -3.98 -2.09 0.81
CA LEU A 44 -5.41 -2.03 0.50
C LEU A 44 -6.20 -1.66 1.76
N ILE A 45 -7.08 -0.65 1.65
CA ILE A 45 -8.04 -0.30 2.69
C ILE A 45 -9.41 -0.78 2.25
N ASP A 46 -9.91 -1.85 2.87
CA ASP A 46 -11.25 -2.36 2.64
C ASP A 46 -12.29 -1.56 3.43
N GLY A 47 -13.36 -1.16 2.74
CA GLY A 47 -14.43 -0.33 3.31
C GLY A 47 -15.56 -1.14 3.94
N HIS A 48 -15.63 -2.46 3.71
CA HIS A 48 -16.76 -3.28 4.15
C HIS A 48 -16.41 -4.75 4.37
N ASN A 49 -15.99 -5.09 5.59
CA ASN A 49 -15.77 -6.47 6.01
C ASN A 49 -16.93 -6.98 6.87
N ASP A 50 -17.56 -8.08 6.45
CA ASP A 50 -18.74 -8.67 7.09
C ASP A 50 -18.45 -9.58 8.30
N LEU A 51 -17.18 -9.69 8.72
CA LEU A 51 -16.78 -10.53 9.86
C LEU A 51 -17.64 -10.30 11.12
N PRO A 52 -17.99 -9.06 11.54
CA PRO A 52 -18.85 -8.85 12.70
C PRO A 52 -20.25 -9.49 12.55
N TRP A 53 -20.82 -9.47 11.34
CA TRP A 53 -22.10 -10.12 11.07
C TRP A 53 -21.99 -11.65 11.12
N GLN A 54 -20.89 -12.20 10.62
CA GLN A 54 -20.61 -13.64 10.71
C GLN A 54 -20.45 -14.09 12.17
N ILE A 55 -19.69 -13.36 12.99
CA ILE A 55 -19.54 -13.65 14.43
C ILE A 55 -20.89 -13.60 15.14
N ARG A 56 -21.73 -12.60 14.84
CA ARG A 56 -23.09 -12.52 15.39
C ARG A 56 -23.91 -13.78 15.09
N ARG A 57 -23.86 -14.28 13.84
CA ARG A 57 -24.69 -15.39 13.39
C ARG A 57 -24.14 -16.77 13.77
N LYS A 58 -22.82 -16.94 13.75
CA LYS A 58 -22.15 -18.24 13.91
C LYS A 58 -21.59 -18.47 15.31
N ALA A 59 -21.24 -17.40 16.03
CA ALA A 59 -20.58 -17.46 17.34
C ALA A 59 -21.39 -16.77 18.45
N ASN A 60 -22.69 -16.55 18.24
CA ASN A 60 -23.57 -15.91 19.23
C ASN A 60 -23.01 -14.58 19.80
N ARG A 61 -22.31 -13.81 18.96
CA ARG A 61 -21.65 -12.53 19.33
C ARG A 61 -20.44 -12.67 20.26
N ASP A 62 -19.94 -13.88 20.51
CA ASP A 62 -18.68 -14.09 21.22
C ASP A 62 -17.51 -13.84 20.26
N VAL A 63 -16.80 -12.73 20.47
CA VAL A 63 -15.65 -12.35 19.65
C VAL A 63 -14.37 -13.12 20.01
N TRP A 64 -14.37 -13.83 21.14
CA TRP A 64 -13.23 -14.60 21.63
C TRP A 64 -13.31 -16.09 21.28
N SER A 65 -14.47 -16.56 20.80
CA SER A 65 -14.66 -17.96 20.46
C SER A 65 -14.03 -18.37 19.12
N ILE A 66 -13.55 -17.40 18.34
CA ILE A 66 -12.92 -17.62 17.02
C ILE A 66 -11.51 -17.04 17.07
N ASP A 67 -10.51 -17.90 16.86
CA ASP A 67 -9.11 -17.50 16.79
C ASP A 67 -8.76 -17.03 15.36
N LEU A 68 -8.78 -15.72 15.12
CA LEU A 68 -8.51 -15.14 13.80
C LEU A 68 -7.03 -15.23 13.39
N ASP A 69 -6.12 -15.61 14.29
CA ASP A 69 -4.72 -15.85 13.96
C ASP A 69 -4.51 -17.22 13.27
N GLN A 70 -5.55 -18.06 13.26
CA GLN A 70 -5.57 -19.32 12.53
C GLN A 70 -6.42 -19.21 11.26
N PRO A 71 -6.13 -20.00 10.21
CA PRO A 71 -7.00 -20.09 9.04
C PRO A 71 -8.43 -20.44 9.45
N GLN A 72 -9.40 -19.71 8.90
CA GLN A 72 -10.82 -19.91 9.18
C GLN A 72 -11.55 -20.42 7.91
N PRO A 73 -11.68 -21.74 7.69
CA PRO A 73 -12.34 -22.28 6.49
C PRO A 73 -13.82 -21.88 6.37
N ASP A 74 -14.48 -21.62 7.50
CA ASP A 74 -15.88 -21.24 7.56
C ASP A 74 -16.11 -19.73 7.46
N PHE A 75 -15.04 -18.92 7.39
CA PHE A 75 -15.11 -17.45 7.32
C PHE A 75 -14.30 -16.91 6.13
N HIS A 76 -14.70 -15.75 5.62
CA HIS A 76 -13.97 -15.08 4.54
C HIS A 76 -12.84 -14.18 5.04
N THR A 77 -12.67 -14.08 6.37
CA THR A 77 -11.67 -13.22 7.01
C THR A 77 -10.95 -14.02 8.08
N ASP A 78 -9.62 -14.05 7.97
CA ASP A 78 -8.65 -14.44 9.01
C ASP A 78 -7.38 -13.59 8.78
N ILE A 79 -6.48 -13.54 9.75
CA ILE A 79 -5.25 -12.73 9.69
C ILE A 79 -4.18 -13.33 8.74
N PRO A 80 -3.99 -14.67 8.66
CA PRO A 80 -2.94 -15.24 7.81
C PRO A 80 -3.15 -15.15 6.29
N ARG A 81 -4.39 -15.00 5.82
CA ARG A 81 -4.73 -14.93 4.39
C ARG A 81 -4.25 -13.66 3.71
#